data_AF-A0A9E2GUR3-F1
#
_entry.id   AF-A0A9E2GUR3-F1
#
_cell.length_a   1.000
_cell.length_b   1.000
_cell.length_c   1.000
_cell.angle_alpha   90.00
_cell.angle_beta   90.00
_cell.angle_gamma   90.00
#
_symmetry.space_group_name_H-M   'P 1'
#
loop_
_entity.id
_entity.type
_entity.pdbx_description
1 polymer ?
#
loop_
_entity_poly.entity_id
_entity_poly.type
_entity_poly.pdbx_seq_one_letter_code
_entity_poly.pdbx_strand_id
1 'polypeptide(L)'
;MAVMAMLGFGCDDGGSKKTEAGTHGGPCLEGDLCNEGLECALEKCWLTEELGVLGNPCRLDQTCDGELVCDAGGICREAGEVGTLGNPCRTDDTCDALLVCDADVCRTDADEDGIPVERDCDDTDETVVPDVVVECQSLCNLGVKVCNANGSWSACTADENCDCETPGDMREVSCGNCGWAYQRCGTDFIWELPMECQDQGECREGSEATEECGFCGTRTRMCGPECTWFEWSECTGQGECEAGLTGTWTTEGCVDEGFVRQATCNDSCQWEELQPCTGDCLITPRAGGVDGDGNPDFKDEVCIPAGPFLMGDDNGAQYAYPQHRVIMTPYLIDVYEVTVGRYRECVMAGVCTVPSDPAQTQYFESDKENYPISGLTRAQAIEFCTWDDGRNLPTEAQWEKAARGPEPRANIYPWGSDYPTCDVVNMYDDECLDQLAASVDSYPDGTSYFGLYQMAGNVSEMTLDNCTAYENIGNNVDPYFSDGNVSTFSLRGSCYGSPLGGQNLAHRSCAAINPSQIFGMRCARRAY
;
A
#
# COMPACT_ATOMS: atom_id res chain seq x y z
N MET A 1 -31.87 -25.76 46.91
CA MET A 1 -31.53 -24.55 46.12
C MET A 1 -31.81 -24.87 44.67
N ALA A 2 -32.48 -23.94 43.98
CA ALA A 2 -33.05 -24.02 42.64
C ALA A 2 -31.95 -24.10 41.56
N VAL A 3 -32.20 -24.37 40.26
CA VAL A 3 -32.92 -23.54 39.27
C VAL A 3 -32.92 -24.28 37.91
N MET A 4 -34.03 -24.15 37.14
CA MET A 4 -34.25 -24.14 35.66
C MET A 4 -33.39 -24.97 34.69
N ALA A 5 -33.87 -25.47 33.55
CA ALA A 5 -35.17 -25.45 32.87
C ALA A 5 -35.22 -26.64 31.90
N MET A 6 -36.41 -27.21 31.68
CA MET A 6 -36.65 -28.36 30.80
C MET A 6 -37.10 -27.93 29.40
N LEU A 7 -36.55 -28.63 28.41
CA LEU A 7 -37.14 -28.87 27.09
C LEU A 7 -38.29 -29.88 27.21
N GLY A 8 -39.26 -29.83 26.29
CA GLY A 8 -39.98 -31.04 25.87
C GLY A 8 -41.48 -30.89 25.69
N PHE A 9 -41.88 -30.98 24.43
CA PHE A 9 -43.21 -31.28 23.89
C PHE A 9 -44.03 -32.32 24.68
N GLY A 10 -45.36 -32.16 24.65
CA GLY A 10 -46.32 -33.23 24.93
C GLY A 10 -47.76 -32.73 24.89
N CYS A 11 -48.52 -33.20 23.89
CA CYS A 11 -49.94 -32.95 23.66
C CYS A 11 -50.86 -33.48 24.77
N ASP A 12 -51.91 -32.72 25.10
CA ASP A 12 -53.28 -33.07 25.53
C ASP A 12 -53.89 -31.75 26.11
N ASP A 13 -55.16 -31.36 25.98
CA ASP A 13 -56.40 -32.11 25.88
C ASP A 13 -57.43 -31.31 25.08
N GLY A 14 -58.26 -32.03 24.30
CA GLY A 14 -59.56 -31.53 23.90
C GLY A 14 -60.45 -31.28 25.13
N GLY A 15 -61.01 -30.08 25.24
CA GLY A 15 -61.84 -29.72 26.39
C GLY A 15 -62.46 -28.34 26.29
N SER A 16 -63.44 -28.19 25.39
CA SER A 16 -64.63 -27.34 25.55
C SER A 16 -64.54 -26.12 26.49
N LYS A 17 -64.47 -24.91 25.92
CA LYS A 17 -65.26 -23.74 26.36
C LYS A 17 -65.60 -22.83 25.18
N LYS A 18 -66.69 -23.13 24.46
CA LYS A 18 -67.62 -22.05 24.10
C LYS A 18 -68.14 -21.52 25.43
N THR A 19 -68.13 -20.22 25.67
CA THR A 19 -69.16 -19.49 26.46
C THR A 19 -68.70 -18.06 26.71
N GLU A 20 -68.83 -17.21 25.70
CA GLU A 20 -69.51 -15.91 25.78
C GLU A 20 -69.39 -15.31 24.39
N ALA A 21 -70.52 -15.22 23.69
CA ALA A 21 -70.54 -14.65 22.37
C ALA A 21 -70.26 -13.13 22.49
N GLY A 22 -69.45 -12.59 21.58
CA GLY A 22 -69.00 -11.19 21.65
C GLY A 22 -70.17 -10.21 21.62
N THR A 23 -70.12 -9.15 22.44
CA THR A 23 -71.06 -8.02 22.35
C THR A 23 -70.66 -7.10 21.20
N HIS A 24 -71.60 -6.26 20.75
CA HIS A 24 -71.32 -5.25 19.72
C HIS A 24 -70.04 -4.45 20.03
N GLY A 25 -69.16 -4.32 19.03
CA GLY A 25 -67.84 -3.68 19.12
C GLY A 25 -66.74 -4.52 19.80
N GLY A 26 -67.06 -5.69 20.34
CA GLY A 26 -66.10 -6.63 20.92
C GLY A 26 -65.30 -7.40 19.86
N PRO A 27 -64.12 -7.92 20.20
CA PRO A 27 -63.26 -8.63 19.25
C PRO A 27 -63.85 -9.98 18.85
N CYS A 28 -63.61 -10.41 17.62
CA CYS A 28 -63.93 -11.72 17.11
C CYS A 28 -62.91 -12.16 16.06
N LEU A 29 -62.69 -13.46 15.89
CA LEU A 29 -61.94 -14.03 14.78
C LEU A 29 -62.91 -14.56 13.72
N GLU A 30 -62.44 -14.68 12.48
CA GLU A 30 -63.25 -15.18 11.37
C GLU A 30 -63.79 -16.59 11.67
N GLY A 31 -65.11 -16.72 11.77
CA GLY A 31 -65.80 -17.97 12.16
C GLY A 31 -66.18 -18.10 13.64
N ASP A 32 -65.88 -17.10 14.48
CA ASP A 32 -66.35 -17.05 15.88
C ASP A 32 -67.84 -16.71 16.01
N LEU A 33 -68.45 -17.13 17.12
CA LEU A 33 -69.86 -16.84 17.44
C LEU A 33 -69.98 -15.47 18.13
N CYS A 34 -70.40 -14.44 17.40
CA CYS A 34 -70.96 -13.21 17.99
C CYS A 34 -72.38 -13.47 18.55
N ASN A 35 -72.89 -12.60 19.44
CA ASN A 35 -74.25 -12.79 19.98
C ASN A 35 -75.30 -12.78 18.85
N GLU A 36 -76.45 -13.39 19.08
CA GLU A 36 -77.54 -13.49 18.09
C GLU A 36 -77.90 -12.09 17.52
N GLY A 37 -77.81 -11.93 16.20
CA GLY A 37 -78.00 -10.64 15.49
C GLY A 37 -76.72 -9.83 15.25
N LEU A 38 -75.55 -10.36 15.62
CA LEU A 38 -74.23 -9.79 15.31
C LEU A 38 -73.43 -10.71 14.39
N GLU A 39 -72.59 -10.10 13.55
CA GLU A 39 -71.67 -10.78 12.63
C GLU A 39 -70.24 -10.26 12.83
N CYS A 40 -69.25 -11.13 12.62
CA CYS A 40 -67.84 -10.76 12.75
C CYS A 40 -67.32 -10.13 11.46
N ALA A 41 -66.83 -8.89 11.52
CA ALA A 41 -66.20 -8.17 10.41
C ALA A 41 -65.08 -7.26 10.91
N LEU A 42 -63.94 -7.25 10.20
CA LEU A 42 -62.72 -6.52 10.58
C LEU A 42 -62.35 -6.74 12.06
N GLU A 43 -62.33 -8.02 12.45
CA GLU A 43 -61.99 -8.50 13.79
C GLU A 43 -62.90 -8.01 14.93
N LYS A 44 -64.10 -7.48 14.63
CA LYS A 44 -65.09 -7.05 15.63
C LYS A 44 -66.51 -7.53 15.34
N CYS A 45 -67.33 -7.69 16.38
CA CYS A 45 -68.75 -8.03 16.24
C CYS A 45 -69.59 -6.78 15.92
N TRP A 46 -70.23 -6.75 14.76
CA TRP A 46 -71.10 -5.68 14.27
C TRP A 46 -72.56 -6.14 14.23
N LEU A 47 -73.51 -5.21 14.33
CA LEU A 47 -74.91 -5.54 14.07
C LEU A 47 -75.06 -5.88 12.59
N THR A 48 -75.78 -6.94 12.25
CA THR A 48 -75.99 -7.35 10.85
C THR A 48 -76.61 -6.22 10.02
N GLU A 49 -77.38 -5.32 10.64
CA GLU A 49 -77.96 -4.13 9.99
C GLU A 49 -76.99 -2.96 9.78
N GLU A 50 -75.82 -2.98 10.43
CA GLU A 50 -74.77 -1.96 10.25
C GLU A 50 -73.74 -2.35 9.18
N LEU A 51 -73.66 -3.64 8.83
CA LEU A 51 -72.79 -4.14 7.77
C LEU A 51 -73.32 -3.70 6.40
N GLY A 52 -72.40 -3.31 5.52
CA GLY A 52 -72.73 -2.81 4.18
C GLY A 52 -73.10 -1.33 4.13
N VAL A 53 -73.19 -0.64 5.27
CA VAL A 53 -73.55 0.79 5.33
C VAL A 53 -72.30 1.67 5.16
N LEU A 54 -72.45 2.86 4.59
CA LEU A 54 -71.35 3.81 4.36
C LEU A 54 -70.51 4.04 5.63
N GLY A 55 -69.19 3.86 5.52
CA GLY A 55 -68.22 4.03 6.61
C GLY A 55 -68.09 2.83 7.56
N ASN A 56 -68.92 1.81 7.39
CA ASN A 56 -68.88 0.57 8.16
C ASN A 56 -68.28 -0.58 7.34
N PRO A 57 -67.96 -1.72 7.97
CA PRO A 57 -67.45 -2.87 7.25
C PRO A 57 -68.41 -3.40 6.21
N CYS A 58 -67.85 -3.94 5.13
CA CYS A 58 -68.59 -4.65 4.11
C CYS A 58 -69.24 -5.92 4.68
N ARG A 59 -70.27 -6.40 4.00
CA ARG A 59 -70.84 -7.72 4.30
C ARG A 59 -69.81 -8.81 3.99
N LEU A 60 -70.02 -10.02 4.52
CA LEU A 60 -69.10 -11.15 4.31
C LEU A 60 -68.88 -11.53 2.84
N ASP A 61 -69.81 -11.18 1.95
CA ASP A 61 -69.69 -11.34 0.50
C ASP A 61 -69.06 -10.13 -0.21
N GLN A 62 -68.44 -9.23 0.56
CA GLN A 62 -67.80 -7.98 0.11
C GLN A 62 -68.76 -6.99 -0.58
N THR A 63 -70.07 -7.11 -0.31
CA THR A 63 -71.06 -6.17 -0.82
C THR A 63 -71.40 -5.07 0.19
N CYS A 64 -71.86 -3.93 -0.36
CA CYS A 64 -72.35 -2.79 0.39
C CYS A 64 -73.78 -2.45 -0.06
N ASP A 65 -74.52 -1.78 0.81
CA ASP A 65 -75.89 -1.37 0.56
C ASP A 65 -75.94 -0.24 -0.48
N GLY A 66 -76.91 -0.31 -1.40
CA GLY A 66 -77.11 0.72 -2.41
C GLY A 66 -76.03 0.73 -3.50
N GLU A 67 -75.48 1.91 -3.80
CA GLU A 67 -74.43 2.13 -4.82
C GLU A 67 -73.03 2.24 -4.22
N LEU A 68 -72.87 1.85 -2.94
CA LEU A 68 -71.59 1.85 -2.25
C LEU A 68 -70.68 0.72 -2.74
N VAL A 69 -69.38 0.92 -2.61
CA VAL A 69 -68.33 -0.02 -3.03
C VAL A 69 -67.45 -0.35 -1.85
N CYS A 70 -67.09 -1.62 -1.70
CA CYS A 70 -66.13 -2.06 -0.68
C CYS A 70 -64.71 -1.69 -1.13
N ASP A 71 -63.92 -1.05 -0.27
CA ASP A 71 -62.50 -0.80 -0.52
C ASP A 71 -61.62 -2.01 -0.12
N ALA A 72 -60.35 -2.00 -0.49
CA ALA A 72 -59.36 -3.02 -0.10
C ALA A 72 -59.25 -3.20 1.43
N GLY A 73 -59.55 -2.16 2.21
CA GLY A 73 -59.60 -2.18 3.68
C GLY A 73 -60.87 -2.80 4.26
N GLY A 74 -61.81 -3.26 3.43
CA GLY A 74 -63.06 -3.90 3.85
C GLY A 74 -64.11 -2.93 4.37
N ILE A 75 -64.07 -1.65 3.97
CA ILE A 75 -65.00 -0.59 4.37
C ILE A 75 -65.85 -0.13 3.17
N CYS A 76 -67.14 0.07 3.39
CA CYS A 76 -68.04 0.60 2.37
C CYS A 76 -67.86 2.11 2.17
N ARG A 77 -67.56 2.53 0.94
CA ARG A 77 -67.37 3.92 0.52
C ARG A 77 -68.23 4.26 -0.70
N GLU A 78 -68.30 5.55 -1.03
CA GLU A 78 -68.90 5.96 -2.29
C GLU A 78 -68.05 5.49 -3.47
N ALA A 79 -68.68 5.07 -4.58
CA ALA A 79 -68.00 4.47 -5.73
C ALA A 79 -66.90 5.35 -6.36
N GLY A 80 -66.96 6.68 -6.18
CA GLY A 80 -65.92 7.62 -6.67
C GLY A 80 -64.69 7.74 -5.77
N GLU A 81 -64.76 7.22 -4.54
CA GLU A 81 -63.68 7.26 -3.52
C GLU A 81 -62.92 5.92 -3.43
N VAL A 82 -63.09 5.03 -4.41
CA VAL A 82 -62.41 3.72 -4.47
C VAL A 82 -61.90 3.47 -5.88
N GLY A 83 -60.63 3.10 -6.01
CA GLY A 83 -59.97 2.82 -7.28
C GLY A 83 -59.48 4.07 -8.04
N THR A 84 -59.74 5.29 -7.56
CA THR A 84 -59.30 6.52 -8.25
C THR A 84 -57.99 7.06 -7.65
N LEU A 85 -57.25 7.90 -8.38
CA LEU A 85 -55.93 8.41 -7.96
C LEU A 85 -55.96 9.03 -6.55
N GLY A 86 -55.07 8.58 -5.67
CA GLY A 86 -54.97 9.02 -4.29
C GLY A 86 -56.02 8.45 -3.34
N ASN A 87 -56.92 7.59 -3.84
CA ASN A 87 -57.94 6.94 -3.05
C ASN A 87 -57.63 5.44 -2.82
N PRO A 88 -58.29 4.81 -1.84
CA PRO A 88 -58.14 3.40 -1.58
C PRO A 88 -58.37 2.53 -2.81
N CYS A 89 -57.61 1.45 -2.92
CA CYS A 89 -57.80 0.49 -4.00
C CYS A 89 -59.13 -0.26 -3.87
N ARG A 90 -59.57 -0.86 -4.98
CA ARG A 90 -60.69 -1.81 -4.95
C ARG A 90 -60.30 -3.08 -4.19
N THR A 91 -61.30 -3.87 -3.78
CA THR A 91 -61.07 -5.15 -3.05
C THR A 91 -60.24 -6.18 -3.80
N ASP A 92 -60.02 -5.99 -5.10
CA ASP A 92 -59.16 -6.82 -5.94
C ASP A 92 -57.78 -6.18 -6.22
N ASP A 93 -57.38 -5.20 -5.42
CA ASP A 93 -56.13 -4.42 -5.54
C ASP A 93 -55.98 -3.67 -6.87
N THR A 94 -57.10 -3.37 -7.54
CA THR A 94 -57.10 -2.61 -8.80
C THR A 94 -57.46 -1.14 -8.61
N CYS A 95 -56.99 -0.35 -9.57
CA CYS A 95 -57.29 1.07 -9.73
C CYS A 95 -57.85 1.34 -11.12
N ASP A 96 -58.52 2.47 -11.28
CA ASP A 96 -59.02 2.97 -12.54
C ASP A 96 -57.86 3.42 -13.43
N ALA A 97 -58.05 3.27 -14.74
CA ALA A 97 -57.09 3.67 -15.77
C ALA A 97 -55.70 3.01 -15.58
N LEU A 98 -54.62 3.76 -15.83
CA LEU A 98 -53.22 3.30 -15.79
C LEU A 98 -52.57 3.55 -14.41
N LEU A 99 -53.38 3.51 -13.34
CA LEU A 99 -52.91 3.67 -11.97
C LEU A 99 -52.51 2.32 -11.37
N VAL A 100 -51.53 2.35 -10.48
CA VAL A 100 -51.03 1.18 -9.73
C VAL A 100 -51.49 1.30 -8.28
N CYS A 101 -52.02 0.21 -7.70
CA CYS A 101 -52.32 0.17 -6.28
C CYS A 101 -51.02 -0.01 -5.48
N ASP A 102 -50.64 0.98 -4.68
CA ASP A 102 -49.48 0.93 -3.79
C ASP A 102 -49.85 1.38 -2.37
N ALA A 103 -49.52 0.53 -1.40
CA ALA A 103 -49.90 0.67 0.01
C ALA A 103 -51.40 1.00 0.20
N ASP A 104 -52.26 0.20 -0.45
CA ASP A 104 -53.72 0.32 -0.48
C ASP A 104 -54.23 1.64 -1.06
N VAL A 105 -53.40 2.39 -1.81
CA VAL A 105 -53.76 3.66 -2.44
C VAL A 105 -53.35 3.66 -3.92
N CYS A 106 -54.21 4.15 -4.81
CA CYS A 106 -53.89 4.25 -6.24
C CYS A 106 -52.87 5.37 -6.54
N ARG A 107 -51.73 5.05 -7.17
CA ARG A 107 -50.59 5.91 -7.54
C ARG A 107 -50.13 5.67 -9.00
N THR A 108 -49.09 6.32 -9.51
CA THR A 108 -48.68 6.29 -10.94
C THR A 108 -47.23 5.88 -11.21
N ASP A 109 -46.53 5.18 -10.30
CA ASP A 109 -45.06 5.19 -10.25
C ASP A 109 -44.52 3.89 -9.60
N ALA A 110 -43.84 3.03 -10.36
CA ALA A 110 -43.48 1.66 -9.95
C ALA A 110 -42.08 1.53 -9.32
N ASP A 111 -41.16 2.46 -9.60
CA ASP A 111 -39.81 2.53 -9.01
C ASP A 111 -39.64 3.73 -8.05
N GLU A 112 -40.72 4.47 -7.81
CA GLU A 112 -40.80 5.66 -6.95
C GLU A 112 -40.02 6.89 -7.46
N ASP A 113 -39.75 6.97 -8.76
CA ASP A 113 -38.97 8.05 -9.38
C ASP A 113 -39.80 9.30 -9.75
N GLY A 114 -41.14 9.18 -9.75
CA GLY A 114 -42.10 10.24 -10.01
C GLY A 114 -42.48 10.47 -11.48
N ILE A 115 -42.12 9.58 -12.41
CA ILE A 115 -42.45 9.69 -13.84
C ILE A 115 -43.80 9.00 -14.14
N PRO A 116 -44.72 9.65 -14.89
CA PRO A 116 -45.95 9.00 -15.32
C PRO A 116 -45.69 7.87 -16.31
N VAL A 117 -46.37 6.73 -16.13
CA VAL A 117 -46.33 5.49 -16.96
C VAL A 117 -46.19 5.71 -18.48
N GLU A 118 -46.81 6.75 -19.04
CA GLU A 118 -46.77 7.03 -20.48
C GLU A 118 -45.46 7.67 -21.00
N ARG A 119 -44.57 8.08 -20.09
CA ARG A 119 -43.29 8.76 -20.37
C ARG A 119 -42.09 8.09 -19.73
N ASP A 120 -42.37 7.14 -18.85
CA ASP A 120 -41.45 6.29 -18.13
C ASP A 120 -40.98 5.15 -19.05
N CYS A 121 -39.66 4.95 -19.13
CA CYS A 121 -39.04 3.91 -19.94
C CYS A 121 -38.43 2.76 -19.12
N ASP A 122 -38.49 2.84 -17.80
CA ASP A 122 -37.92 1.91 -16.82
C ASP A 122 -38.94 1.31 -15.83
N ASP A 123 -40.24 1.60 -16.01
CA ASP A 123 -41.38 1.16 -15.16
C ASP A 123 -41.48 -0.35 -14.85
N THR A 124 -40.75 -1.22 -15.55
CA THR A 124 -40.87 -2.68 -15.46
C THR A 124 -39.56 -3.42 -15.24
N ASP A 125 -38.41 -2.73 -15.19
CA ASP A 125 -37.11 -3.38 -15.01
C ASP A 125 -36.07 -2.41 -14.39
N GLU A 126 -35.55 -2.73 -13.19
CA GLU A 126 -34.43 -2.03 -12.54
C GLU A 126 -33.15 -1.95 -13.41
N THR A 127 -33.13 -2.60 -14.58
CA THR A 127 -31.97 -2.71 -15.47
C THR A 127 -32.15 -2.14 -16.88
N VAL A 128 -33.05 -1.17 -17.10
CA VAL A 128 -33.03 -0.43 -18.38
C VAL A 128 -31.75 0.42 -18.44
N VAL A 129 -30.82 -0.03 -19.28
CA VAL A 129 -29.56 0.64 -19.57
C VAL A 129 -29.87 1.97 -20.31
N PRO A 130 -29.19 3.09 -20.01
CA PRO A 130 -29.24 4.27 -20.87
C PRO A 130 -29.01 3.87 -22.33
N ASP A 131 -29.69 4.53 -23.27
CA ASP A 131 -29.60 4.30 -24.72
C ASP A 131 -30.46 3.17 -25.31
N VAL A 132 -31.44 2.62 -24.57
CA VAL A 132 -32.47 1.75 -25.17
C VAL A 132 -33.28 2.54 -26.21
N VAL A 133 -33.38 1.99 -27.42
CA VAL A 133 -34.03 2.62 -28.58
C VAL A 133 -35.29 1.84 -28.94
N VAL A 134 -36.43 2.53 -28.99
CA VAL A 134 -37.71 1.95 -29.45
C VAL A 134 -38.28 2.73 -30.62
N GLU A 135 -39.02 2.04 -31.48
CA GLU A 135 -39.70 2.67 -32.62
C GLU A 135 -40.84 3.57 -32.13
N CYS A 136 -40.92 4.76 -32.70
CA CYS A 136 -42.04 5.68 -32.55
C CYS A 136 -42.57 6.05 -33.93
N GLN A 137 -43.82 6.52 -34.00
CA GLN A 137 -44.44 6.85 -35.28
C GLN A 137 -44.94 8.30 -35.24
N SER A 138 -44.55 9.10 -36.23
CA SER A 138 -45.24 10.35 -36.55
C SER A 138 -46.25 10.12 -37.69
N LEU A 139 -46.96 11.17 -38.07
CA LEU A 139 -47.81 11.17 -39.27
C LEU A 139 -47.03 10.86 -40.56
N CYS A 140 -45.71 11.06 -40.54
CA CYS A 140 -44.85 11.04 -41.72
C CYS A 140 -44.09 9.73 -41.90
N ASN A 141 -43.53 9.18 -40.82
CA ASN A 141 -42.67 7.99 -40.87
C ASN A 141 -42.47 7.38 -39.48
N LEU A 142 -41.83 6.21 -39.46
CA LEU A 142 -41.27 5.64 -38.24
C LEU A 142 -39.98 6.41 -37.90
N GLY A 143 -39.88 6.82 -36.65
CA GLY A 143 -38.67 7.31 -36.03
C GLY A 143 -38.35 6.45 -34.80
N VAL A 144 -37.47 6.96 -33.96
CA VAL A 144 -37.12 6.31 -32.70
C VAL A 144 -37.16 7.27 -31.52
N LYS A 145 -37.43 6.74 -30.34
CA LYS A 145 -37.21 7.43 -29.06
C LYS A 145 -36.14 6.67 -28.28
N VAL A 146 -35.34 7.41 -27.53
CA VAL A 146 -34.25 6.87 -26.71
C VAL A 146 -34.61 7.07 -25.24
N CYS A 147 -34.41 6.03 -24.44
CA CYS A 147 -34.52 6.13 -22.99
C CYS A 147 -33.31 6.93 -22.47
N ASN A 148 -33.58 8.11 -21.93
CA ASN A 148 -32.54 8.99 -21.40
C ASN A 148 -32.01 8.42 -20.07
N ALA A 149 -30.84 8.89 -19.63
CA ALA A 149 -30.25 8.48 -18.35
C ALA A 149 -31.09 8.87 -17.09
N ASN A 150 -32.23 9.52 -17.26
CA ASN A 150 -33.14 9.95 -16.20
C ASN A 150 -34.50 9.21 -16.23
N GLY A 151 -34.57 8.01 -16.81
CA GLY A 151 -35.79 7.18 -16.85
C GLY A 151 -36.89 7.65 -17.83
N SER A 152 -36.66 8.76 -18.56
CA SER A 152 -37.68 9.31 -19.47
C SER A 152 -37.40 9.05 -20.96
N TRP A 153 -38.44 8.76 -21.73
CA TRP A 153 -38.35 8.73 -23.20
C TRP A 153 -38.01 10.12 -23.78
N SER A 154 -37.05 10.17 -24.72
CA SER A 154 -36.77 11.34 -25.55
C SER A 154 -37.94 11.70 -26.47
N ALA A 155 -37.89 12.89 -27.08
CA ALA A 155 -38.77 13.22 -28.19
C ALA A 155 -38.59 12.22 -29.36
N CYS A 156 -39.66 11.97 -30.12
CA CYS A 156 -39.60 11.12 -31.31
C CYS A 156 -38.75 11.80 -32.37
N THR A 157 -37.82 11.06 -32.99
CA THR A 157 -36.99 11.57 -34.09
C THR A 157 -37.72 11.59 -35.43
N ALA A 158 -38.95 11.05 -35.49
CA ALA A 158 -39.76 11.07 -36.71
C ALA A 158 -40.09 12.53 -37.07
N ASP A 159 -39.88 12.89 -38.34
CA ASP A 159 -40.10 14.24 -38.84
C ASP A 159 -41.59 14.57 -38.73
N GLU A 160 -41.91 15.77 -38.26
CA GLU A 160 -43.28 16.28 -38.16
C GLU A 160 -43.62 17.19 -39.35
N ASN A 161 -42.62 17.58 -40.17
CA ASN A 161 -42.75 18.54 -41.27
C ASN A 161 -42.40 17.90 -42.63
N CYS A 162 -43.13 16.84 -42.97
CA CYS A 162 -42.93 16.07 -44.20
C CYS A 162 -43.84 16.49 -45.36
N ASP A 163 -44.82 17.36 -45.12
CA ASP A 163 -45.73 17.83 -46.16
C ASP A 163 -44.96 18.70 -47.17
N CYS A 164 -45.21 18.43 -48.45
CA CYS A 164 -44.78 19.27 -49.55
C CYS A 164 -45.97 19.68 -50.41
N GLU A 165 -46.00 20.94 -50.83
CA GLU A 165 -47.16 21.50 -51.54
C GLU A 165 -47.27 20.97 -52.98
N THR A 166 -46.13 20.68 -53.63
CA THR A 166 -46.10 20.26 -55.04
C THR A 166 -45.24 19.01 -55.28
N PRO A 167 -45.82 17.90 -55.76
CA PRO A 167 -45.09 16.71 -56.17
C PRO A 167 -43.98 17.01 -57.18
N GLY A 168 -42.79 16.51 -56.91
CA GLY A 168 -41.59 16.72 -57.73
C GLY A 168 -40.74 17.93 -57.31
N ASP A 169 -41.18 18.74 -56.35
CA ASP A 169 -40.34 19.78 -55.75
C ASP A 169 -39.08 19.19 -55.12
N MET A 170 -38.04 20.00 -55.04
CA MET A 170 -36.76 19.64 -54.46
C MET A 170 -36.44 20.60 -53.32
N ARG A 171 -35.99 20.08 -52.18
CA ARG A 171 -35.43 20.89 -51.08
C ARG A 171 -34.03 20.41 -50.73
N GLU A 172 -33.20 21.35 -50.29
CA GLU A 172 -31.90 21.04 -49.71
C GLU A 172 -32.09 20.80 -48.21
N VAL A 173 -31.49 19.73 -47.70
CA VAL A 173 -31.47 19.41 -46.27
C VAL A 173 -30.04 19.14 -45.83
N SER A 174 -29.74 19.50 -44.58
CA SER A 174 -28.45 19.17 -43.96
C SER A 174 -28.35 17.67 -43.66
N CYS A 175 -27.15 17.11 -43.79
CA CYS A 175 -26.89 15.70 -43.53
C CYS A 175 -25.43 15.45 -43.14
N GLY A 176 -25.17 14.32 -42.47
CA GLY A 176 -23.81 13.94 -42.06
C GLY A 176 -23.18 14.94 -41.07
N ASN A 177 -21.89 15.20 -41.24
CA ASN A 177 -21.14 16.16 -40.43
C ASN A 177 -21.58 17.60 -40.75
N CYS A 178 -21.32 18.07 -41.97
CA CYS A 178 -21.71 19.39 -42.47
C CYS A 178 -22.14 19.37 -43.94
N GLY A 179 -22.52 18.18 -44.40
CA GLY A 179 -22.93 17.97 -45.77
C GLY A 179 -24.35 18.43 -46.01
N TRP A 180 -24.71 18.41 -47.28
CA TRP A 180 -26.06 18.68 -47.73
C TRP A 180 -26.51 17.59 -48.70
N ALA A 181 -27.81 17.35 -48.73
CA ALA A 181 -28.45 16.42 -49.63
C ALA A 181 -29.72 17.04 -50.17
N TYR A 182 -30.10 16.64 -51.39
CA TYR A 182 -31.42 16.95 -51.90
C TYR A 182 -32.45 15.92 -51.43
N GLN A 183 -33.63 16.40 -51.07
CA GLN A 183 -34.85 15.62 -50.94
C GLN A 183 -35.82 16.00 -52.05
N ARG A 184 -36.58 15.02 -52.52
CA ARG A 184 -37.63 15.19 -53.52
C ARG A 184 -39.00 15.01 -52.88
N CYS A 185 -39.97 15.82 -53.27
CA CYS A 185 -41.36 15.63 -52.91
C CYS A 185 -41.96 14.50 -53.74
N GLY A 186 -42.42 13.45 -53.06
CA GLY A 186 -43.09 12.29 -53.66
C GLY A 186 -44.46 12.63 -54.25
N THR A 187 -45.03 11.71 -55.00
CA THR A 187 -46.39 11.87 -55.58
C THR A 187 -47.53 11.80 -54.56
N ASP A 188 -47.19 11.38 -53.34
CA ASP A 188 -48.03 11.33 -52.15
C ASP A 188 -47.97 12.61 -51.32
N PHE A 189 -47.31 13.67 -51.81
CA PHE A 189 -47.14 14.97 -51.12
C PHE A 189 -46.28 14.88 -49.85
N ILE A 190 -45.39 13.88 -49.80
CA ILE A 190 -44.45 13.66 -48.69
C ILE A 190 -43.01 13.75 -49.20
N TRP A 191 -42.11 14.43 -48.47
CA TRP A 191 -40.67 14.43 -48.79
C TRP A 191 -40.06 13.02 -48.66
N GLU A 192 -39.43 12.53 -49.73
CA GLU A 192 -38.70 11.26 -49.76
C GLU A 192 -37.41 11.33 -48.92
N LEU A 193 -36.78 10.18 -48.64
CA LEU A 193 -35.49 10.13 -47.94
C LEU A 193 -34.43 10.96 -48.69
N PRO A 194 -33.54 11.67 -47.97
CA PRO A 194 -32.46 12.44 -48.59
C PRO A 194 -31.59 11.56 -49.48
N MET A 195 -31.15 12.12 -50.61
CA MET A 195 -30.16 11.49 -51.48
C MET A 195 -28.79 11.39 -50.78
N GLU A 196 -27.81 10.79 -51.47
CA GLU A 196 -26.44 10.64 -50.95
C GLU A 196 -25.85 12.00 -50.54
N CYS A 197 -25.46 12.08 -49.26
CA CYS A 197 -24.99 13.30 -48.64
C CYS A 197 -23.65 13.75 -49.24
N GLN A 198 -23.62 14.96 -49.79
CA GLN A 198 -22.45 15.56 -50.42
C GLN A 198 -21.69 16.47 -49.44
N ASP A 199 -20.41 16.72 -49.71
CA ASP A 199 -19.57 17.69 -48.97
C ASP A 199 -19.59 17.54 -47.44
N GLN A 200 -19.53 16.30 -46.95
CA GLN A 200 -19.70 16.02 -45.52
C GLN A 200 -18.61 16.63 -44.64
N GLY A 201 -17.39 16.82 -45.12
CA GLY A 201 -16.24 17.24 -44.30
C GLY A 201 -15.66 16.10 -43.45
N GLU A 202 -14.50 16.36 -42.82
CA GLU A 202 -13.77 15.37 -42.01
C GLU A 202 -14.35 15.17 -40.60
N CYS A 203 -15.00 16.21 -40.06
CA CYS A 203 -15.55 16.24 -38.71
C CYS A 203 -16.78 17.14 -38.63
N ARG A 204 -17.59 16.99 -37.58
CA ARG A 204 -18.75 17.86 -37.34
C ARG A 204 -18.31 19.15 -36.64
N GLU A 205 -18.81 20.30 -37.07
CA GLU A 205 -18.49 21.60 -36.44
C GLU A 205 -18.67 21.55 -34.92
N GLY A 206 -17.69 22.10 -34.19
CA GLY A 206 -17.70 22.13 -32.72
C GLY A 206 -17.30 20.83 -32.05
N SER A 207 -17.01 19.76 -32.80
CA SER A 207 -16.44 18.53 -32.23
C SER A 207 -15.04 18.78 -31.68
N GLU A 208 -14.71 18.11 -30.59
CA GLU A 208 -13.37 18.10 -30.00
C GLU A 208 -12.74 16.73 -30.18
N ALA A 209 -11.44 16.70 -30.50
CA ALA A 209 -10.62 15.50 -30.50
C ALA A 209 -9.44 15.68 -29.55
N THR A 210 -9.11 14.61 -28.83
CA THR A 210 -8.01 14.57 -27.86
C THR A 210 -7.10 13.41 -28.18
N GLU A 211 -5.79 13.63 -28.06
CA GLU A 211 -4.80 12.56 -28.16
C GLU A 211 -3.67 12.73 -27.14
N GLU A 212 -2.96 11.65 -26.89
CA GLU A 212 -1.79 11.62 -26.01
C GLU A 212 -0.57 12.25 -26.67
N CYS A 213 0.27 12.90 -25.86
CA CYS A 213 1.51 13.52 -26.31
C CYS A 213 2.55 13.60 -25.18
N GLY A 214 3.84 13.51 -25.53
CA GLY A 214 4.92 13.62 -24.56
C GLY A 214 4.84 12.59 -23.43
N PHE A 215 5.21 13.00 -22.22
CA PHE A 215 5.13 12.17 -21.01
C PHE A 215 3.77 12.34 -20.34
N CYS A 216 2.84 11.40 -20.57
CA CYS A 216 1.46 11.41 -20.03
C CYS A 216 0.66 12.72 -20.29
N GLY A 217 1.09 13.53 -21.26
CA GLY A 217 0.39 14.75 -21.62
C GLY A 217 -0.74 14.48 -22.60
N THR A 218 -1.62 15.46 -22.74
CA THR A 218 -2.68 15.45 -23.74
C THR A 218 -2.71 16.77 -24.51
N ARG A 219 -3.13 16.68 -25.77
CA ARG A 219 -3.41 17.83 -26.63
C ARG A 219 -4.77 17.67 -27.27
N THR A 220 -5.43 18.78 -27.54
CA THR A 220 -6.76 18.81 -28.11
C THR A 220 -6.79 19.61 -29.40
N ARG A 221 -7.79 19.35 -30.24
CA ARG A 221 -8.10 20.18 -31.41
C ARG A 221 -9.60 20.23 -31.59
N MET A 222 -10.08 21.31 -32.20
CA MET A 222 -11.50 21.50 -32.48
C MET A 222 -11.78 21.47 -33.98
N CYS A 223 -12.99 21.04 -34.33
CA CYS A 223 -13.48 21.08 -35.70
C CYS A 223 -14.06 22.46 -36.02
N GLY A 224 -13.56 23.09 -37.07
CA GLY A 224 -14.02 24.41 -37.51
C GLY A 224 -15.35 24.39 -38.29
N PRO A 225 -15.87 25.57 -38.66
CA PRO A 225 -17.12 25.72 -39.42
C PRO A 225 -17.03 25.21 -40.87
N GLU A 226 -15.82 25.03 -41.41
CA GLU A 226 -15.59 24.36 -42.69
C GLU A 226 -15.47 22.84 -42.54
N CYS A 227 -15.68 22.33 -41.33
CA CYS A 227 -15.80 20.89 -41.04
C CYS A 227 -14.50 20.13 -41.32
N THR A 228 -13.41 20.85 -41.07
CA THR A 228 -12.02 20.39 -41.04
C THR A 228 -11.45 20.64 -39.65
N TRP A 229 -10.53 19.78 -39.23
CA TRP A 229 -9.84 19.95 -37.95
C TRP A 229 -8.87 21.14 -37.97
N PHE A 230 -8.88 21.93 -36.89
CA PHE A 230 -7.78 22.87 -36.64
C PHE A 230 -6.50 22.13 -36.21
N GLU A 231 -5.39 22.87 -36.20
CA GLU A 231 -4.12 22.38 -35.65
C GLU A 231 -4.26 21.96 -34.20
N TRP A 232 -3.48 20.94 -33.81
CA TRP A 232 -3.40 20.50 -32.42
C TRP A 232 -2.90 21.61 -31.51
N SER A 233 -3.45 21.68 -30.31
CA SER A 233 -2.93 22.54 -29.23
C SER A 233 -1.51 22.14 -28.85
N GLU A 234 -0.85 23.01 -28.08
CA GLU A 234 0.33 22.60 -27.33
C GLU A 234 -0.03 21.44 -26.40
N CYS A 235 0.97 20.59 -26.13
CA CYS A 235 0.82 19.46 -25.23
C CYS A 235 0.77 19.97 -23.78
N THR A 236 -0.27 19.61 -23.05
CA THR A 236 -0.49 20.02 -21.67
C THR A 236 -0.47 18.81 -20.73
N GLY A 237 -0.22 19.03 -19.44
CA GLY A 237 -0.18 17.94 -18.46
C GLY A 237 1.03 17.01 -18.58
N GLN A 238 2.14 17.48 -19.14
CA GLN A 238 3.36 16.68 -19.26
C GLN A 238 3.97 16.37 -17.89
N GLY A 239 4.28 15.09 -17.66
CA GLY A 239 5.07 14.60 -16.55
C GLY A 239 6.58 14.71 -16.78
N GLU A 240 7.34 14.23 -15.80
CA GLU A 240 8.80 14.33 -15.75
C GLU A 240 9.51 13.22 -16.54
N CYS A 241 8.86 12.07 -16.70
CA CYS A 241 9.44 10.85 -17.26
C CYS A 241 8.41 9.98 -17.98
N GLU A 242 8.86 9.03 -18.80
CA GLU A 242 7.99 8.06 -19.46
C GLU A 242 7.51 7.00 -18.46
N ALA A 243 6.21 6.75 -18.39
CA ALA A 243 5.62 5.77 -17.48
C ALA A 243 6.25 4.37 -17.64
N GLY A 244 6.61 3.73 -16.52
CA GLY A 244 7.30 2.44 -16.49
C GLY A 244 8.80 2.49 -16.74
N LEU A 245 9.38 3.66 -17.02
CA LEU A 245 10.83 3.81 -17.16
C LEU A 245 11.51 3.61 -15.80
N THR A 246 12.42 2.65 -15.71
CA THR A 246 13.35 2.49 -14.58
C THR A 246 14.75 2.85 -15.03
N GLY A 247 15.47 3.65 -14.26
CA GLY A 247 16.89 3.92 -14.51
C GLY A 247 17.72 3.89 -13.23
N THR A 248 19.02 3.70 -13.39
CA THR A 248 20.03 3.90 -12.34
C THR A 248 20.28 5.39 -12.19
N TRP A 249 19.68 5.97 -11.17
CA TRP A 249 19.69 7.41 -10.96
C TRP A 249 20.39 7.66 -9.63
N THR A 250 21.62 8.17 -9.75
CA THR A 250 22.45 8.74 -8.70
C THR A 250 23.08 7.80 -7.66
N THR A 251 24.30 8.15 -7.28
CA THR A 251 25.03 7.67 -6.09
C THR A 251 24.69 8.51 -4.86
N GLU A 252 23.98 9.63 -5.02
CA GLU A 252 23.60 10.52 -3.93
C GLU A 252 22.74 9.78 -2.91
N GLY A 253 23.13 9.83 -1.64
CA GLY A 253 22.48 9.07 -0.56
C GLY A 253 22.96 7.62 -0.45
N CYS A 254 23.73 7.11 -1.39
CA CYS A 254 24.45 5.85 -1.26
C CYS A 254 25.81 6.09 -0.61
N VAL A 255 26.27 5.10 0.16
CA VAL A 255 27.42 5.27 1.05
C VAL A 255 28.76 5.17 0.30
N ASP A 256 28.78 4.47 -0.83
CA ASP A 256 29.97 4.17 -1.63
C ASP A 256 29.68 4.41 -3.12
N GLU A 257 30.69 4.87 -3.88
CA GLU A 257 30.60 5.15 -5.32
C GLU A 257 30.24 3.90 -6.15
N GLY A 258 30.42 2.70 -5.59
CA GLY A 258 29.98 1.44 -6.19
C GLY A 258 28.46 1.18 -6.12
N PHE A 259 27.69 2.00 -5.39
CA PHE A 259 26.26 1.81 -5.18
C PHE A 259 25.42 2.89 -5.87
N VAL A 260 24.36 2.46 -6.54
CA VAL A 260 23.37 3.31 -7.19
C VAL A 260 21.97 2.93 -6.71
N ARG A 261 21.08 3.92 -6.65
CA ARG A 261 19.66 3.68 -6.43
C ARG A 261 18.87 3.92 -7.71
N GLN A 262 17.68 3.34 -7.75
CA GLN A 262 16.80 3.42 -8.90
C GLN A 262 15.49 4.07 -8.48
N ALA A 263 14.84 4.75 -9.41
CA ALA A 263 13.44 5.11 -9.30
C ALA A 263 12.74 4.59 -10.55
N THR A 264 11.48 4.21 -10.39
CA THR A 264 10.59 3.88 -11.49
C THR A 264 9.65 5.05 -11.70
N CYS A 265 9.37 5.38 -12.95
CA CYS A 265 8.37 6.37 -13.29
C CYS A 265 6.97 5.74 -13.22
N ASN A 266 6.05 6.34 -12.47
CA ASN A 266 4.68 5.84 -12.33
C ASN A 266 3.81 6.16 -13.56
N ASP A 267 2.57 5.65 -13.57
CA ASP A 267 1.59 5.86 -14.63
C ASP A 267 1.13 7.33 -14.76
N SER A 268 1.42 8.16 -13.76
CA SER A 268 1.23 9.62 -13.81
C SER A 268 2.45 10.36 -14.34
N CYS A 269 3.43 9.64 -14.89
CA CYS A 269 4.69 10.16 -15.42
C CYS A 269 5.51 10.97 -14.39
N GLN A 270 5.50 10.54 -13.13
CA GLN A 270 6.34 11.10 -12.07
C GLN A 270 7.29 10.05 -11.51
N TRP A 271 8.50 10.45 -11.13
CA TRP A 271 9.42 9.55 -10.45
C TRP A 271 8.88 9.13 -9.08
N GLU A 272 8.85 7.82 -8.83
CA GLU A 272 8.54 7.27 -7.52
C GLU A 272 9.70 7.46 -6.53
N GLU A 273 9.46 7.11 -5.27
CA GLU A 273 10.49 7.15 -4.23
C GLU A 273 11.69 6.28 -4.62
N LEU A 274 12.89 6.84 -4.39
CA LEU A 274 14.15 6.16 -4.68
C LEU A 274 14.24 4.86 -3.88
N GLN A 275 14.45 3.77 -4.61
CA GLN A 275 14.68 2.45 -4.06
C GLN A 275 15.97 2.41 -3.22
N PRO A 276 16.14 1.41 -2.34
CA PRO A 276 17.40 1.23 -1.62
C PRO A 276 18.62 1.14 -2.57
N CYS A 277 19.78 1.54 -2.07
CA CYS A 277 21.02 1.46 -2.83
C CYS A 277 21.36 0.01 -3.20
N THR A 278 21.75 -0.19 -4.45
CA THR A 278 22.15 -1.47 -5.04
C THR A 278 23.49 -1.31 -5.77
N GLY A 279 24.37 -2.29 -5.63
CA GLY A 279 25.72 -2.21 -6.20
C GLY A 279 26.68 -3.13 -5.47
N ASP A 280 27.95 -3.03 -5.83
CA ASP A 280 29.04 -3.80 -5.24
C ASP A 280 30.14 -2.85 -4.75
N CYS A 281 30.76 -3.20 -3.62
CA CYS A 281 31.88 -2.43 -3.07
C CYS A 281 33.03 -2.32 -4.08
N LEU A 282 33.50 -1.10 -4.31
CA LEU A 282 34.84 -0.88 -4.82
C LEU A 282 35.76 -1.04 -3.60
N ILE A 283 36.58 -2.10 -3.55
CA ILE A 283 37.49 -2.38 -2.42
C ILE A 283 38.64 -1.36 -2.42
N THR A 284 38.31 -0.12 -2.12
CA THR A 284 39.21 1.01 -2.09
C THR A 284 38.92 1.76 -0.79
N PRO A 285 39.93 1.94 0.08
CA PRO A 285 39.78 2.79 1.24
C PRO A 285 39.26 4.16 0.83
N ARG A 286 38.16 4.59 1.45
CA ARG A 286 37.71 5.96 1.39
C ARG A 286 38.60 6.75 2.33
N ALA A 287 39.40 7.66 1.77
CA ALA A 287 40.32 8.47 2.55
C ALA A 287 39.57 9.34 3.56
N GLY A 288 40.01 9.29 4.79
CA GLY A 288 39.76 10.25 5.85
C GLY A 288 40.43 11.58 5.54
N GLY A 289 39.96 12.61 6.22
CA GLY A 289 40.46 13.95 6.03
C GLY A 289 41.78 14.18 6.76
N VAL A 290 42.16 15.45 6.82
CA VAL A 290 42.99 15.92 7.92
C VAL A 290 42.09 16.45 9.01
N ASP A 291 42.45 16.23 10.26
CA ASP A 291 41.73 16.77 11.41
C ASP A 291 41.92 18.30 11.52
N GLY A 292 41.36 18.89 12.58
CA GLY A 292 41.42 20.33 12.82
C GLY A 292 42.82 20.92 13.03
N ASP A 293 43.85 20.09 13.19
CA ASP A 293 45.25 20.51 13.37
C ASP A 293 46.19 20.13 12.21
N GLY A 294 45.65 19.45 11.19
CA GLY A 294 46.35 19.14 9.95
C GLY A 294 47.04 17.77 9.94
N ASN A 295 46.81 16.94 10.96
CA ASN A 295 47.23 15.55 11.00
C ASN A 295 46.22 14.64 10.26
N PRO A 296 46.60 13.44 9.82
CA PRO A 296 45.63 12.47 9.31
C PRO A 296 44.57 12.17 10.38
N ASP A 297 43.29 12.25 10.03
CA ASP A 297 42.21 12.01 11.00
C ASP A 297 41.98 10.52 11.30
N PHE A 298 42.62 9.62 10.52
CA PHE A 298 42.47 8.16 10.59
C PHE A 298 41.02 7.66 10.60
N LYS A 299 40.11 8.35 9.89
CA LYS A 299 38.72 7.96 9.68
C LYS A 299 38.50 7.12 8.41
N ASP A 300 39.57 6.77 7.72
CA ASP A 300 39.54 5.92 6.53
C ASP A 300 38.71 4.67 6.80
N GLU A 301 37.79 4.36 5.89
CA GLU A 301 36.95 3.15 5.94
C GLU A 301 37.05 2.41 4.60
N VAL A 302 36.88 1.09 4.63
CA VAL A 302 36.86 0.28 3.41
C VAL A 302 35.56 -0.49 3.31
N CYS A 303 34.98 -0.52 2.12
CA CYS A 303 33.77 -1.29 1.83
C CYS A 303 34.13 -2.77 1.64
N ILE A 304 33.62 -3.61 2.53
CA ILE A 304 33.75 -5.05 2.45
C ILE A 304 32.59 -5.58 1.60
N PRO A 305 32.86 -6.22 0.45
CA PRO A 305 31.82 -6.65 -0.49
C PRO A 305 30.91 -7.71 0.13
N ALA A 306 29.69 -7.79 -0.39
CA ALA A 306 28.77 -8.84 -0.06
C ALA A 306 29.37 -10.23 -0.36
N GLY A 307 28.87 -11.25 0.33
CA GLY A 307 29.15 -12.63 0.00
C GLY A 307 29.83 -13.43 1.10
N PRO A 308 30.21 -14.67 0.78
CA PRO A 308 30.58 -15.68 1.76
C PRO A 308 32.03 -15.58 2.25
N PHE A 309 32.26 -16.00 3.48
CA PHE A 309 33.58 -16.31 4.04
C PHE A 309 33.48 -17.48 5.03
N LEU A 310 34.62 -18.10 5.33
CA LEU A 310 34.73 -19.13 6.37
C LEU A 310 35.07 -18.47 7.70
N MET A 311 34.14 -18.56 8.66
CA MET A 311 34.29 -18.07 10.03
C MET A 311 34.73 -19.22 10.93
N GLY A 312 35.68 -18.94 11.84
CA GLY A 312 36.20 -19.93 12.78
C GLY A 312 37.27 -20.86 12.23
N ASP A 313 37.60 -21.87 13.02
CA ASP A 313 38.69 -22.82 12.80
C ASP A 313 38.35 -24.19 13.43
N ASP A 314 38.32 -25.23 12.61
CA ASP A 314 38.06 -26.62 13.04
C ASP A 314 39.17 -27.18 13.94
N ASN A 315 40.38 -26.59 13.91
CA ASN A 315 41.49 -26.96 14.76
C ASN A 315 41.70 -25.96 15.92
N GLY A 316 40.81 -24.98 16.05
CA GLY A 316 40.90 -23.89 17.02
C GLY A 316 40.48 -24.26 18.43
N ALA A 317 40.61 -23.30 19.35
CA ALA A 317 40.10 -23.42 20.72
C ALA A 317 38.56 -23.47 20.74
N GLN A 318 37.99 -23.85 21.90
CA GLN A 318 36.53 -24.09 22.08
C GLN A 318 35.61 -23.00 21.51
N TYR A 319 36.03 -21.73 21.52
CA TYR A 319 35.20 -20.60 21.07
C TYR A 319 35.42 -20.19 19.61
N ALA A 320 36.40 -20.78 18.92
CA ALA A 320 36.68 -20.60 17.50
C ALA A 320 36.15 -21.78 16.65
N TYR A 321 35.70 -22.86 17.30
CA TYR A 321 35.15 -24.05 16.67
C TYR A 321 33.60 -24.00 16.60
N PRO A 322 32.95 -24.59 15.58
CA PRO A 322 33.55 -25.13 14.35
C PRO A 322 33.77 -24.05 13.29
N GLN A 323 34.59 -24.36 12.29
CA GLN A 323 34.59 -23.56 11.07
C GLN A 323 33.26 -23.72 10.33
N HIS A 324 32.67 -22.62 9.92
CA HIS A 324 31.39 -22.61 9.23
C HIS A 324 31.31 -21.45 8.24
N ARG A 325 30.42 -21.62 7.26
CA ARG A 325 30.24 -20.65 6.19
C ARG A 325 29.26 -19.56 6.61
N VAL A 326 29.69 -18.30 6.54
CA VAL A 326 28.90 -17.10 6.83
C VAL A 326 28.80 -16.24 5.59
N ILE A 327 27.62 -15.67 5.33
CA ILE A 327 27.33 -14.74 4.24
C ILE A 327 27.14 -13.37 4.86
N MET A 328 27.92 -12.38 4.42
CA MET A 328 27.76 -11.00 4.86
C MET A 328 27.12 -10.15 3.75
N THR A 329 26.20 -9.26 4.11
CA THR A 329 25.84 -8.10 3.29
C THR A 329 27.02 -7.12 3.22
N PRO A 330 27.04 -6.16 2.28
CA PRO A 330 28.15 -5.22 2.21
C PRO A 330 28.10 -4.22 3.39
N TYR A 331 29.27 -3.90 3.93
CA TYR A 331 29.42 -2.97 5.05
C TYR A 331 30.75 -2.24 4.94
N LEU A 332 30.85 -1.07 5.59
CA LEU A 332 32.09 -0.33 5.72
C LEU A 332 32.66 -0.55 7.11
N ILE A 333 33.98 -0.59 7.21
CA ILE A 333 34.71 -0.77 8.46
C ILE A 333 35.97 0.09 8.42
N ASP A 334 36.34 0.67 9.56
CA ASP A 334 37.53 1.50 9.67
C ASP A 334 38.78 0.71 9.27
N VAL A 335 39.65 1.35 8.48
CA VAL A 335 40.96 0.82 8.07
C VAL A 335 41.88 0.68 9.27
N TYR A 336 41.83 1.66 10.18
CA TYR A 336 42.65 1.76 11.37
C TYR A 336 41.82 1.53 12.64
N GLU A 337 42.47 1.17 13.75
CA GLU A 337 41.86 1.26 15.07
C GLU A 337 41.51 2.73 15.37
N VAL A 338 40.45 2.98 16.17
CA VAL A 338 40.10 4.35 16.57
C VAL A 338 41.25 4.95 17.36
N THR A 339 41.69 6.15 16.98
CA THR A 339 42.82 6.80 17.63
C THR A 339 42.41 7.60 18.87
N VAL A 340 43.40 7.91 19.72
CA VAL A 340 43.22 8.84 20.85
C VAL A 340 42.71 10.20 20.38
N GLY A 341 43.26 10.71 19.27
CA GLY A 341 42.85 12.00 18.68
C GLY A 341 41.37 12.00 18.32
N ARG A 342 40.91 11.00 17.55
CA ARG A 342 39.49 10.82 17.19
C ARG A 342 38.60 10.76 18.42
N TYR A 343 38.94 9.94 19.41
CA TYR A 343 38.15 9.85 20.64
C TYR A 343 38.10 11.17 21.41
N ARG A 344 39.20 11.94 21.41
CA ARG A 344 39.25 13.23 22.08
C ARG A 344 38.33 14.25 21.42
N GLU A 345 38.16 14.24 20.11
CA GLU A 345 37.17 15.09 19.44
C GLU A 345 35.76 14.84 20.00
N CYS A 346 35.38 13.58 20.18
CA CYS A 346 34.08 13.20 20.77
C CYS A 346 33.92 13.72 22.20
N VAL A 347 34.99 13.67 23.01
CA VAL A 347 35.01 14.22 24.37
C VAL A 347 34.90 15.75 24.34
N MET A 348 35.61 16.43 23.45
CA MET A 348 35.55 17.89 23.30
C MET A 348 34.17 18.36 22.81
N ALA A 349 33.51 17.55 21.98
CA ALA A 349 32.12 17.78 21.57
C ALA A 349 31.11 17.57 22.71
N GLY A 350 31.55 17.05 23.86
CA GLY A 350 30.70 16.80 25.04
C GLY A 350 29.81 15.57 24.91
N VAL A 351 30.11 14.67 23.96
CA VAL A 351 29.34 13.44 23.71
C VAL A 351 29.97 12.26 24.43
N CYS A 352 31.27 12.03 24.25
CA CYS A 352 31.98 10.96 24.94
C CYS A 352 32.49 11.39 26.31
N THR A 353 32.71 10.41 27.19
CA THR A 353 33.30 10.62 28.51
C THR A 353 34.81 10.37 28.51
N VAL A 354 35.55 11.16 29.27
CA VAL A 354 36.99 10.94 29.50
C VAL A 354 37.20 9.55 30.11
N PRO A 355 38.19 8.75 29.66
CA PRO A 355 38.51 7.46 30.28
C PRO A 355 38.77 7.63 31.78
N SER A 356 38.21 6.72 32.59
CA SER A 356 38.18 6.90 34.05
C SER A 356 39.50 6.59 34.75
N ASP A 357 40.34 5.74 34.15
CA ASP A 357 41.60 5.31 34.74
C ASP A 357 42.79 5.65 33.83
N PRO A 358 43.61 6.65 34.19
CA PRO A 358 44.82 7.01 33.44
C PRO A 358 45.85 5.88 33.31
N ALA A 359 45.83 4.88 34.20
CA ALA A 359 46.73 3.74 34.11
C ALA A 359 46.30 2.71 33.06
N GLN A 360 45.08 2.84 32.51
CA GLN A 360 44.54 1.91 31.51
C GLN A 360 44.48 2.53 30.11
N THR A 361 45.10 3.69 29.86
CA THR A 361 44.95 4.38 28.57
C THR A 361 46.10 5.34 28.27
N GLN A 362 46.44 5.45 27.00
CA GLN A 362 47.32 6.48 26.45
C GLN A 362 46.62 7.83 26.21
N TYR A 363 45.31 7.96 26.50
CA TYR A 363 44.53 9.17 26.24
C TYR A 363 45.11 10.47 26.83
N PHE A 364 45.81 10.36 27.95
CA PHE A 364 46.41 11.48 28.68
C PHE A 364 47.82 11.85 28.19
N GLU A 365 48.37 11.11 27.23
CA GLU A 365 49.68 11.35 26.63
C GLU A 365 49.52 12.20 25.35
N SER A 366 50.10 13.40 25.35
CA SER A 366 49.93 14.38 24.26
C SER A 366 50.64 14.03 22.95
N ASP A 367 51.58 13.08 22.99
CA ASP A 367 52.32 12.58 21.82
C ASP A 367 51.71 11.28 21.26
N LYS A 368 50.53 10.89 21.76
CA LYS A 368 49.87 9.62 21.42
C LYS A 368 48.58 9.77 20.64
N GLU A 369 48.40 10.89 19.94
CA GLU A 369 47.19 11.18 19.14
C GLU A 369 46.86 10.08 18.14
N ASN A 370 47.88 9.52 17.48
CA ASN A 370 47.72 8.50 16.43
C ASN A 370 47.79 7.07 16.97
N TYR A 371 47.82 6.88 18.29
CA TYR A 371 47.80 5.56 18.92
C TYR A 371 46.35 5.13 19.14
N PRO A 372 46.05 3.83 19.20
CA PRO A 372 44.68 3.39 19.41
C PRO A 372 44.13 3.91 20.74
N ILE A 373 42.86 4.28 20.83
CA ILE A 373 42.25 4.54 22.12
C ILE A 373 42.09 3.20 22.87
N SER A 374 42.42 3.19 24.16
CA SER A 374 42.23 2.03 25.03
C SER A 374 41.67 2.45 26.39
N GLY A 375 41.37 1.48 27.27
CA GLY A 375 40.85 1.79 28.60
C GLY A 375 39.42 2.28 28.62
N LEU A 376 38.64 1.92 27.59
CA LEU A 376 37.22 2.23 27.50
C LEU A 376 36.36 1.03 27.92
N THR A 377 35.15 1.32 28.40
CA THR A 377 34.09 0.33 28.44
C THR A 377 33.53 0.10 27.03
N ARG A 378 32.96 -1.08 26.78
CA ARG A 378 32.25 -1.36 25.53
C ARG A 378 31.11 -0.36 25.25
N ALA A 379 30.46 0.16 26.29
CA ALA A 379 29.42 1.17 26.15
C ALA A 379 29.97 2.52 25.64
N GLN A 380 31.12 2.97 26.16
CA GLN A 380 31.81 4.16 25.65
C GLN A 380 32.26 3.99 24.20
N ALA A 381 32.72 2.78 23.84
CA ALA A 381 33.09 2.47 22.47
C ALA A 381 31.88 2.54 21.51
N ILE A 382 30.72 2.01 21.92
CA ILE A 382 29.48 2.13 21.13
C ILE A 382 29.02 3.59 21.03
N GLU A 383 29.08 4.36 22.13
CA GLU A 383 28.75 5.79 22.16
C GLU A 383 29.65 6.58 21.19
N PHE A 384 30.96 6.31 21.18
CA PHE A 384 31.88 6.89 20.22
C PHE A 384 31.52 6.56 18.78
N CYS A 385 31.37 5.28 18.42
CA CYS A 385 31.04 4.92 17.05
C CYS A 385 29.69 5.51 16.61
N THR A 386 28.71 5.59 17.52
CA THR A 386 27.41 6.21 17.23
C THR A 386 27.55 7.71 16.93
N TRP A 387 28.43 8.40 17.66
CA TRP A 387 28.75 9.80 17.42
C TRP A 387 29.54 10.00 16.11
N ASP A 388 30.46 9.09 15.80
CA ASP A 388 31.31 9.14 14.62
C ASP A 388 30.56 8.63 13.38
N ASP A 389 29.77 9.52 12.78
CA ASP A 389 28.95 9.29 11.59
C ASP A 389 27.86 8.21 11.72
N GLY A 390 27.34 7.97 12.94
CA GLY A 390 26.28 6.98 13.15
C GLY A 390 26.74 5.53 12.95
N ARG A 391 28.05 5.27 13.06
CA ARG A 391 28.65 3.92 13.01
C ARG A 391 28.30 3.12 14.27
N ASN A 392 28.79 1.88 14.33
CA ASN A 392 28.73 1.03 15.51
C ASN A 392 30.01 0.20 15.63
N LEU A 393 30.20 -0.55 16.72
CA LEU A 393 31.20 -1.62 16.73
C LEU A 393 30.86 -2.68 15.67
N PRO A 394 31.84 -3.29 15.00
CA PRO A 394 31.59 -4.40 14.10
C PRO A 394 31.01 -5.59 14.85
N THR A 395 30.16 -6.37 14.19
CA THR A 395 29.89 -7.74 14.65
C THR A 395 31.17 -8.57 14.57
N GLU A 396 31.24 -9.64 15.33
CA GLU A 396 32.38 -10.56 15.31
C GLU A 396 32.63 -11.10 13.89
N ALA A 397 31.56 -11.38 13.15
CA ALA A 397 31.65 -11.87 11.78
C ALA A 397 32.06 -10.79 10.78
N GLN A 398 31.61 -9.54 10.95
CA GLN A 398 32.15 -8.41 10.19
C GLN A 398 33.67 -8.31 10.41
N TRP A 399 34.09 -8.29 11.66
CA TRP A 399 35.50 -8.17 12.01
C TRP A 399 36.34 -9.30 11.38
N GLU A 400 35.92 -10.56 11.51
CA GLU A 400 36.69 -11.70 10.99
C GLU A 400 36.74 -11.71 9.46
N LYS A 401 35.63 -11.39 8.77
CA LYS A 401 35.64 -11.29 7.32
C LYS A 401 36.62 -10.22 6.86
N ALA A 402 36.60 -9.04 7.47
CA ALA A 402 37.49 -7.94 7.15
C ALA A 402 38.97 -8.29 7.40
N ALA A 403 39.26 -9.12 8.40
CA ALA A 403 40.60 -9.60 8.69
C ALA A 403 41.06 -10.73 7.75
N ARG A 404 40.17 -11.67 7.39
CA ARG A 404 40.50 -12.91 6.67
C ARG A 404 40.40 -12.82 5.15
N GLY A 405 39.45 -12.04 4.65
CA GLY A 405 39.09 -12.02 3.22
C GLY A 405 37.94 -12.96 2.86
N PRO A 406 37.48 -12.94 1.59
CA PRO A 406 36.35 -13.74 1.11
C PRO A 406 36.73 -15.21 0.86
N GLU A 407 35.73 -16.09 0.80
CA GLU A 407 35.92 -17.45 0.29
C GLU A 407 36.58 -17.46 -1.11
N PRO A 408 37.45 -18.44 -1.42
CA PRO A 408 37.82 -19.61 -0.60
C PRO A 408 39.04 -19.37 0.33
N ARG A 409 39.41 -18.11 0.65
CA ARG A 409 40.59 -17.85 1.47
C ARG A 409 40.39 -18.37 2.90
N ALA A 410 41.41 -19.06 3.39
CA ALA A 410 41.51 -19.53 4.77
C ALA A 410 42.84 -19.06 5.38
N ASN A 411 43.17 -17.77 5.20
CA ASN A 411 44.38 -17.17 5.74
C ASN A 411 44.42 -17.35 7.27
N ILE A 412 45.60 -17.63 7.80
CA ILE A 412 45.82 -17.83 9.25
C ILE A 412 46.02 -16.47 9.93
N TYR A 413 46.63 -15.53 9.22
CA TYR A 413 46.91 -14.15 9.63
C TYR A 413 46.32 -13.15 8.62
N PRO A 414 46.13 -11.87 8.98
CA PRO A 414 45.62 -10.86 8.05
C PRO A 414 46.39 -10.81 6.73
N TRP A 415 47.73 -10.85 6.82
CA TRP A 415 48.66 -10.79 5.69
C TRP A 415 48.85 -12.13 4.95
N GLY A 416 48.31 -13.26 5.46
CA GLY A 416 48.45 -14.56 4.80
C GLY A 416 48.71 -15.74 5.74
N SER A 417 49.60 -16.63 5.31
CA SER A 417 49.99 -17.85 6.05
C SER A 417 51.40 -17.79 6.63
N ASP A 418 52.18 -16.77 6.26
CA ASP A 418 53.55 -16.62 6.73
C ASP A 418 53.58 -16.29 8.23
N TYR A 419 54.52 -16.92 8.93
CA TYR A 419 54.67 -16.76 10.37
C TYR A 419 54.93 -15.27 10.71
N PRO A 420 54.27 -14.71 11.75
CA PRO A 420 54.44 -13.31 12.11
C PRO A 420 55.88 -12.96 12.43
N THR A 421 56.29 -11.76 12.03
CA THR A 421 57.57 -11.15 12.40
C THR A 421 57.31 -9.77 12.98
N CYS A 422 58.31 -9.19 13.67
CA CYS A 422 58.19 -7.85 14.25
C CYS A 422 57.96 -6.76 13.19
N ASP A 423 58.17 -7.02 11.90
CA ASP A 423 58.00 -6.03 10.82
C ASP A 423 56.53 -5.93 10.33
N VAL A 424 55.69 -6.91 10.70
CA VAL A 424 54.30 -7.01 10.20
C VAL A 424 53.24 -6.95 11.31
N VAL A 425 53.62 -7.05 12.58
CA VAL A 425 52.65 -7.09 13.67
C VAL A 425 53.25 -6.63 15.01
N ASN A 426 52.46 -5.92 15.81
CA ASN A 426 52.81 -5.60 17.19
C ASN A 426 52.30 -6.68 18.16
N MET A 427 53.17 -7.63 18.53
CA MET A 427 52.89 -8.69 19.50
C MET A 427 54.12 -8.93 20.39
N TYR A 428 53.93 -9.62 21.51
CA TYR A 428 55.01 -9.90 22.45
C TYR A 428 55.98 -10.94 21.87
N ASP A 429 57.22 -10.50 21.65
CA ASP A 429 58.38 -11.35 21.41
C ASP A 429 59.60 -10.70 22.07
N ASP A 430 60.55 -11.51 22.54
CA ASP A 430 61.75 -11.00 23.19
C ASP A 430 62.67 -10.21 22.20
N GLU A 431 62.51 -10.42 20.89
CA GLU A 431 63.26 -9.76 19.82
C GLU A 431 62.55 -8.52 19.26
N CYS A 432 61.25 -8.32 19.53
CA CYS A 432 60.50 -7.12 19.11
C CYS A 432 60.75 -5.95 20.07
N LEU A 433 60.95 -4.74 19.53
CA LEU A 433 61.13 -3.52 20.32
C LEU A 433 59.77 -2.88 20.64
N ASP A 434 59.68 -2.30 21.85
CA ASP A 434 58.49 -1.67 22.47
C ASP A 434 57.33 -2.61 22.81
N GLN A 435 57.04 -2.77 24.11
CA GLN A 435 56.03 -3.69 24.66
C GLN A 435 54.66 -3.05 24.87
N LEU A 436 54.36 -1.94 24.18
CA LEU A 436 53.10 -1.20 24.30
C LEU A 436 52.47 -0.99 22.92
N ALA A 437 51.27 -0.41 22.88
CA ALA A 437 50.59 -0.10 21.63
C ALA A 437 51.47 0.80 20.74
N ALA A 438 51.41 0.56 19.44
CA ALA A 438 52.05 1.34 18.38
C ALA A 438 51.03 2.28 17.72
N SER A 439 51.52 3.23 16.91
CA SER A 439 50.66 4.10 16.08
C SER A 439 49.81 3.24 15.14
N VAL A 440 48.57 3.66 14.87
CA VAL A 440 47.58 2.83 14.14
C VAL A 440 47.98 2.53 12.68
N ASP A 441 48.85 3.36 12.10
CA ASP A 441 49.42 3.24 10.75
C ASP A 441 50.76 2.48 10.68
N SER A 442 51.18 1.88 11.79
CA SER A 442 52.36 1.02 11.83
C SER A 442 52.11 -0.30 11.10
N TYR A 443 53.19 -0.94 10.63
CA TYR A 443 53.16 -2.27 10.00
C TYR A 443 52.32 -2.37 8.70
N PRO A 444 52.63 -1.58 7.66
CA PRO A 444 51.90 -1.60 6.39
C PRO A 444 51.93 -2.96 5.67
N ASP A 445 52.98 -3.76 5.89
CA ASP A 445 53.10 -5.12 5.35
C ASP A 445 52.26 -6.15 6.12
N GLY A 446 51.68 -5.74 7.26
CA GLY A 446 50.76 -6.53 8.09
C GLY A 446 49.27 -6.36 7.76
N THR A 447 48.95 -5.67 6.68
CA THR A 447 47.56 -5.37 6.33
C THR A 447 46.76 -6.61 5.95
N SER A 448 45.44 -6.56 6.18
CA SER A 448 44.52 -7.62 5.74
C SER A 448 44.38 -7.64 4.21
N TYR A 449 43.69 -8.66 3.68
CA TYR A 449 43.34 -8.71 2.26
C TYR A 449 42.66 -7.45 1.73
N PHE A 450 41.86 -6.79 2.56
CA PHE A 450 41.13 -5.57 2.21
C PHE A 450 41.90 -4.28 2.57
N GLY A 451 43.16 -4.40 3.01
CA GLY A 451 44.02 -3.27 3.35
C GLY A 451 43.83 -2.72 4.76
N LEU A 452 43.15 -3.43 5.67
CA LEU A 452 42.98 -2.98 7.05
C LEU A 452 44.28 -3.19 7.84
N TYR A 453 44.65 -2.19 8.64
CA TYR A 453 45.82 -2.22 9.49
C TYR A 453 45.52 -2.89 10.83
N GLN A 454 46.53 -3.58 11.35
CA GLN A 454 46.57 -4.10 12.72
C GLN A 454 45.33 -4.92 13.12
N MET A 455 44.74 -5.64 12.16
CA MET A 455 43.73 -6.67 12.44
C MET A 455 44.27 -7.85 13.26
N ALA A 456 45.58 -7.88 13.52
CA ALA A 456 46.21 -8.76 14.50
C ALA A 456 47.21 -7.93 15.32
N GLY A 457 47.31 -8.22 16.62
CA GLY A 457 48.20 -7.52 17.53
C GLY A 457 47.70 -6.11 17.89
N ASN A 458 48.62 -5.29 18.36
CA ASN A 458 48.37 -3.94 18.90
C ASN A 458 47.37 -3.94 20.06
N VAL A 459 46.10 -3.62 19.85
CA VAL A 459 45.07 -3.75 20.88
C VAL A 459 44.00 -4.76 20.45
N SER A 460 43.49 -5.48 21.43
CA SER A 460 42.39 -6.39 21.16
C SER A 460 41.12 -5.60 20.94
N GLU A 461 40.37 -5.91 19.91
CA GLU A 461 39.27 -5.08 19.47
C GLU A 461 37.91 -5.60 19.95
N MET A 462 37.15 -4.69 20.58
CA MET A 462 35.81 -4.98 21.05
C MET A 462 34.83 -5.11 19.88
N THR A 463 33.97 -6.14 19.92
CA THR A 463 32.91 -6.34 18.91
C THR A 463 31.52 -6.13 19.52
N LEU A 464 30.48 -6.15 18.67
CA LEU A 464 29.10 -6.04 19.12
C LEU A 464 28.59 -7.33 19.81
N ASP A 465 29.20 -8.47 19.54
CA ASP A 465 28.68 -9.76 19.95
C ASP A 465 28.93 -10.06 21.44
N ASN A 466 27.95 -10.67 22.08
CA ASN A 466 28.18 -11.36 23.36
C ASN A 466 29.04 -12.61 23.11
N CYS A 467 29.91 -12.97 24.06
CA CYS A 467 30.80 -14.12 23.86
C CYS A 467 30.05 -15.44 24.02
N THR A 468 29.81 -16.16 22.91
CA THR A 468 29.12 -17.46 22.87
C THR A 468 29.76 -18.43 21.87
N ALA A 469 29.65 -19.75 22.09
CA ALA A 469 30.10 -20.74 21.12
C ALA A 469 29.37 -20.62 19.78
N TYR A 470 30.07 -20.86 18.65
CA TYR A 470 29.50 -20.75 17.31
C TYR A 470 28.33 -21.70 17.04
N GLU A 471 28.27 -22.85 17.73
CA GLU A 471 27.14 -23.77 17.68
C GLU A 471 25.80 -23.11 18.08
N ASN A 472 25.83 -21.99 18.80
CA ASN A 472 24.66 -21.24 19.21
C ASN A 472 24.26 -20.13 18.21
N ILE A 473 25.03 -19.91 17.14
CA ILE A 473 24.72 -18.95 16.09
C ILE A 473 23.75 -19.63 15.10
N GLY A 474 22.46 -19.33 15.23
CA GLY A 474 21.40 -20.00 14.45
C GLY A 474 21.22 -19.48 13.01
N ASN A 475 21.88 -18.39 12.63
CA ASN A 475 21.78 -17.78 11.31
C ASN A 475 23.18 -17.56 10.71
N ASN A 476 23.38 -17.94 9.45
CA ASN A 476 24.64 -17.77 8.74
C ASN A 476 24.67 -16.53 7.83
N VAL A 477 23.61 -15.73 7.78
CA VAL A 477 23.57 -14.45 7.04
C VAL A 477 23.62 -13.29 8.03
N ASP A 478 24.66 -12.45 7.95
CA ASP A 478 24.92 -11.36 8.91
C ASP A 478 24.74 -11.77 10.38
N PRO A 479 25.45 -12.82 10.85
CA PRO A 479 25.32 -13.29 12.21
C PRO A 479 25.69 -12.19 13.20
N TYR A 480 24.83 -12.08 14.20
CA TYR A 480 25.01 -11.25 15.38
C TYR A 480 24.40 -12.00 16.56
N PHE A 481 25.19 -12.21 17.60
CA PHE A 481 24.74 -12.84 18.81
C PHE A 481 24.62 -11.85 19.97
N SER A 482 23.42 -11.76 20.54
CA SER A 482 23.18 -11.13 21.83
C SER A 482 22.22 -11.96 22.65
N ASP A 483 22.61 -12.29 23.87
CA ASP A 483 21.82 -13.04 24.85
C ASP A 483 21.22 -12.14 25.94
N GLY A 484 21.32 -10.82 25.77
CA GLY A 484 20.93 -9.83 26.78
C GLY A 484 21.85 -9.82 28.02
N ASN A 485 22.85 -10.71 28.08
CA ASN A 485 23.83 -10.76 29.16
C ASN A 485 24.99 -9.81 28.84
N VAL A 486 24.95 -8.62 29.42
CA VAL A 486 25.99 -7.61 29.20
C VAL A 486 27.33 -7.90 29.88
N SER A 487 27.49 -9.03 30.60
CA SER A 487 28.68 -9.28 31.42
C SER A 487 29.95 -9.62 30.63
N THR A 488 29.81 -10.15 29.40
CA THR A 488 30.95 -10.45 28.53
C THR A 488 30.65 -10.15 27.07
N PHE A 489 31.70 -9.83 26.31
CA PHE A 489 31.64 -9.57 24.88
C PHE A 489 32.82 -10.24 24.17
N SER A 490 32.67 -10.42 22.86
CA SER A 490 33.68 -11.03 22.01
C SER A 490 34.77 -10.01 21.66
N LEU A 491 36.02 -10.43 21.83
CA LEU A 491 37.22 -9.63 21.64
C LEU A 491 38.11 -10.33 20.59
N ARG A 492 38.61 -9.56 19.63
CA ARG A 492 39.31 -10.07 18.43
C ARG A 492 40.70 -9.43 18.29
N GLY A 493 41.51 -9.90 17.35
CA GLY A 493 42.83 -9.34 17.01
C GLY A 493 43.98 -9.70 17.95
N SER A 494 43.68 -9.98 19.23
CA SER A 494 44.72 -10.08 20.30
C SER A 494 45.46 -8.75 20.48
N CYS A 495 46.53 -8.69 21.25
CA CYS A 495 47.21 -7.41 21.58
C CYS A 495 48.73 -7.55 21.68
N TYR A 496 49.42 -6.42 21.88
CA TYR A 496 50.87 -6.31 22.07
C TYR A 496 51.40 -7.18 23.23
N GLY A 497 50.56 -7.53 24.22
CA GLY A 497 50.94 -8.42 25.33
C GLY A 497 50.78 -9.92 25.01
N SER A 498 50.27 -10.27 23.83
CA SER A 498 50.04 -11.66 23.41
C SER A 498 51.29 -12.23 22.73
N PRO A 499 51.68 -13.49 22.98
CA PRO A 499 52.89 -14.06 22.39
C PRO A 499 52.81 -14.16 20.87
N LEU A 500 53.91 -13.82 20.21
CA LEU A 500 54.06 -13.88 18.75
C LEU A 500 53.79 -15.30 18.22
N GLY A 501 52.99 -15.40 17.16
CA GLY A 501 52.61 -16.67 16.54
C GLY A 501 51.66 -17.54 17.37
N GLY A 502 51.30 -17.12 18.58
CA GLY A 502 50.39 -17.86 19.45
C GLY A 502 48.93 -17.83 19.01
N GLN A 503 48.54 -16.91 18.12
CA GLN A 503 47.13 -16.63 17.79
C GLN A 503 46.91 -16.43 16.29
N ASN A 504 45.85 -17.02 15.76
CA ASN A 504 45.41 -16.88 14.37
C ASN A 504 44.17 -15.97 14.27
N LEU A 505 43.71 -15.68 13.05
CA LEU A 505 42.51 -14.88 12.79
C LEU A 505 41.23 -15.44 13.41
N ALA A 506 41.16 -16.75 13.67
CA ALA A 506 40.02 -17.35 14.35
C ALA A 506 40.11 -17.16 15.87
N HIS A 507 41.26 -16.79 16.42
CA HIS A 507 41.46 -16.67 17.86
C HIS A 507 40.57 -15.58 18.45
N ARG A 508 39.79 -16.00 19.44
CA ARG A 508 38.76 -15.19 20.08
C ARG A 508 38.93 -15.25 21.59
N SER A 509 38.79 -14.11 22.24
CA SER A 509 38.74 -14.01 23.70
C SER A 509 37.38 -13.51 24.17
N CYS A 510 36.93 -14.01 25.32
CA CYS A 510 35.77 -13.47 26.01
C CYS A 510 36.25 -12.48 27.07
N ALA A 511 35.94 -11.20 26.89
CA ALA A 511 36.33 -10.16 27.83
C ALA A 511 35.18 -9.82 28.78
N ALA A 512 35.51 -9.53 30.05
CA ALA A 512 34.58 -8.93 30.99
C ALA A 512 34.42 -7.42 30.70
N ILE A 513 33.36 -6.80 31.21
CA ILE A 513 33.03 -5.38 30.98
C ILE A 513 34.05 -4.35 31.50
N ASN A 514 35.05 -4.77 32.27
CA ASN A 514 36.00 -3.85 32.86
C ASN A 514 36.94 -3.29 31.77
N PRO A 515 37.17 -1.97 31.74
CA PRO A 515 38.15 -1.36 30.85
C PRO A 515 39.55 -1.95 31.02
N SER A 516 40.33 -1.97 29.94
CA SER A 516 41.70 -2.43 29.96
C SER A 516 42.57 -1.70 28.95
N GLN A 517 43.86 -1.50 29.28
CA GLN A 517 44.89 -0.93 28.40
C GLN A 517 45.16 -1.71 27.12
N ILE A 518 44.62 -2.92 27.00
CA ILE A 518 44.72 -3.76 25.80
C ILE A 518 43.41 -3.83 25.03
N PHE A 519 42.33 -3.18 25.49
CA PHE A 519 41.04 -3.16 24.80
C PHE A 519 40.93 -1.90 23.96
N GLY A 520 41.00 -2.06 22.65
CA GLY A 520 40.72 -1.03 21.67
C GLY A 520 39.44 -1.30 20.90
N MET A 521 39.30 -0.62 19.77
CA MET A 521 38.09 -0.67 18.96
C MET A 521 38.37 -0.17 17.55
N ARG A 522 37.48 -0.57 16.63
CA ARG A 522 37.27 0.06 15.35
C ARG A 522 35.78 0.18 15.08
N CYS A 523 35.36 1.09 14.23
CA CYS A 523 33.95 1.29 13.90
C CYS A 523 33.58 0.65 12.55
N ALA A 524 32.31 0.31 12.38
CA ALA A 524 31.71 -0.23 11.17
C ALA A 524 30.28 0.28 10.97
N ARG A 525 29.79 0.27 9.74
CA ARG A 525 28.42 0.67 9.38
C ARG A 525 27.92 -0.07 8.13
N ARG A 526 26.61 -0.07 7.91
CA ARG A 526 26.02 -0.62 6.68
C ARG A 526 26.44 0.20 5.45
N ALA A 527 26.51 -0.46 4.30
CA ALA A 527 26.87 0.20 3.03
C ALA A 527 25.70 0.86 2.28
N TYR A 528 24.47 0.78 2.80
CA TYR A 528 23.26 1.29 2.16
C TYR A 528 22.30 1.90 3.17
#